data_AF-A0A933A4F8-F1
#
_entry.id   AF-A0A933A4F8-F1
#
_cell.length_a   1.000
_cell.length_b   1.000
_cell.length_c   1.000
_cell.angle_alpha   90.00
_cell.angle_beta   90.00
_cell.angle_gamma   90.00
#
_symmetry.space_group_name_H-M   'P 1'
#
loop_
_entity.id
_entity.type
_entity.pdbx_description
1 polymer ?
#
loop_
_entity_poly.entity_id
_entity_poly.type
_entity_poly.pdbx_seq_one_letter_code
_entity_poly.pdbx_strand_id
1 'polypeptide(L)'
;MDAPAPFQHLAQYPPLSALVSRRSRRFGLGMKIEHGPLAHHSRHAPLPLREEEEAALAFAACGITGLADLSYGTGQGGSMLAGLMGRTIASPDAIHAAALIVARDDATYLLRRPQDFAPTDIPDLCRLARQRALTELYRRSRIKIAAGRAAAPVEPGYNFNINRWSLYAPGTTYFLPINEITGLYINTLLEAFDETMGLFIVDE
;
A
#
# COMPACT_ATOMS: atom_id res chain seq x y z
N MET A 1 -16.58 -8.90 -20.29
CA MET A 1 -15.38 -9.73 -20.07
C MET A 1 -15.46 -10.21 -18.64
N ASP A 2 -15.57 -11.52 -18.44
CA ASP A 2 -15.59 -12.09 -17.10
C ASP A 2 -14.24 -11.89 -16.42
N ALA A 3 -14.26 -11.48 -15.15
CA ALA A 3 -13.05 -11.35 -14.37
C ALA A 3 -12.40 -12.75 -14.21
N PRO A 4 -11.05 -12.85 -14.15
CA PRO A 4 -10.38 -14.12 -13.90
C PRO A 4 -10.92 -14.80 -12.63
N ALA A 5 -10.97 -16.13 -12.58
CA ALA A 5 -11.61 -16.91 -11.49
C ALA A 5 -11.26 -16.45 -10.05
N PRO A 6 -10.01 -16.05 -9.71
CA PRO A 6 -9.69 -15.51 -8.38
C PRO A 6 -10.45 -14.21 -8.04
N PHE A 7 -10.69 -13.35 -9.04
CA PHE A 7 -11.42 -12.10 -8.87
C PHE A 7 -12.93 -12.30 -8.77
N GLN A 8 -13.47 -13.41 -9.29
CA GLN A 8 -14.90 -13.72 -9.15
C GLN A 8 -15.24 -13.98 -7.68
N HIS A 9 -14.43 -14.77 -6.98
CA HIS A 9 -14.61 -15.00 -5.54
C HIS A 9 -14.41 -13.71 -4.74
N LEU A 10 -13.37 -12.92 -5.04
CA LEU A 10 -13.14 -11.65 -4.37
C LEU A 10 -14.31 -10.67 -4.56
N ALA A 11 -14.86 -10.58 -5.77
CA ALA A 11 -15.97 -9.70 -6.10
C ALA A 11 -17.30 -10.10 -5.42
N GLN A 12 -17.41 -11.36 -5.00
CA GLN A 12 -18.60 -11.90 -4.33
C GLN A 12 -18.44 -12.01 -2.81
N TYR A 13 -17.23 -11.80 -2.27
CA TYR A 13 -16.97 -11.95 -0.85
C TYR A 13 -17.58 -10.79 -0.05
N PRO A 14 -18.50 -11.03 0.92
CA PRO A 14 -19.20 -9.95 1.59
C PRO A 14 -18.28 -9.06 2.45
N PRO A 15 -18.37 -7.72 2.36
CA PRO A 15 -17.53 -6.82 3.15
C PRO A 15 -17.63 -7.04 4.66
N LEU A 16 -18.83 -7.29 5.17
CA LEU A 16 -19.03 -7.55 6.60
C LEU A 16 -18.33 -8.85 7.04
N SER A 17 -18.37 -9.89 6.21
CA SER A 17 -17.63 -11.14 6.46
C SER A 17 -16.12 -10.91 6.47
N ALA A 18 -15.59 -10.04 5.61
CA ALA A 18 -14.17 -9.66 5.61
C ALA A 18 -13.77 -8.99 6.92
N LEU A 19 -14.58 -8.05 7.40
CA LEU A 19 -14.32 -7.31 8.63
C LEU A 19 -14.38 -8.22 9.86
N VAL A 20 -15.46 -9.01 10.02
CA VAL A 20 -15.66 -9.89 11.18
C VAL A 20 -14.62 -10.99 11.24
N SER A 21 -14.22 -11.55 10.10
CA SER A 21 -13.23 -12.62 10.05
C SER A 21 -11.78 -12.13 10.01
N ARG A 22 -11.51 -10.83 10.12
CA ARG A 22 -10.15 -10.28 10.05
C ARG A 22 -9.37 -10.58 11.34
N ARG A 23 -8.20 -11.23 11.20
CA ARG A 23 -7.25 -11.51 12.28
C ARG A 23 -5.84 -11.61 11.73
N SER A 24 -4.86 -11.28 12.56
CA SER A 24 -3.44 -11.47 12.23
C SER A 24 -3.13 -12.97 12.25
N ARG A 25 -2.89 -13.55 11.07
CA ARG A 25 -2.43 -14.94 10.92
C ARG A 25 -0.94 -14.92 10.61
N ARG A 26 -0.13 -15.52 11.47
CA ARG A 26 1.34 -15.44 11.38
C ARG A 26 2.02 -16.74 10.92
N PHE A 27 1.26 -17.82 10.79
CA PHE A 27 1.75 -19.11 10.31
C PHE A 27 1.18 -19.40 8.92
N GLY A 28 2.07 -19.67 7.96
CA GLY A 28 1.74 -19.96 6.56
C GLY A 28 2.27 -21.31 6.10
N LEU A 29 1.99 -21.67 4.84
CA LEU A 29 2.55 -22.87 4.22
C LEU A 29 4.07 -22.79 4.18
N GLY A 30 4.77 -23.90 4.44
CA GLY A 30 6.23 -23.95 4.51
C GLY A 30 6.87 -23.32 5.75
N MET A 31 6.10 -22.72 6.67
CA MET A 31 6.64 -22.16 7.91
C MET A 31 6.86 -23.22 9.00
N LYS A 32 7.69 -22.85 9.97
CA LYS A 32 7.96 -23.62 11.18
C LYS A 32 7.97 -22.70 12.40
N ILE A 33 7.26 -23.09 13.45
CA ILE A 33 7.41 -22.53 14.81
C ILE A 33 8.33 -23.47 15.55
N GLU A 34 9.52 -22.99 15.88
CA GLU A 34 10.61 -23.81 16.44
C GLU A 34 10.30 -24.33 17.85
N HIS A 35 9.68 -23.51 18.70
CA HIS A 35 9.57 -23.78 20.13
C HIS A 35 8.22 -23.38 20.72
N GLY A 36 7.93 -23.93 21.90
CA GLY A 36 6.74 -23.60 22.70
C GLY A 36 5.54 -24.51 22.44
N PRO A 37 4.41 -24.27 23.13
CA PRO A 37 3.22 -25.14 23.06
C PRO A 37 2.55 -25.14 21.68
N LEU A 38 2.87 -24.17 20.82
CA LEU A 38 2.40 -24.07 19.44
C LEU A 38 3.47 -24.48 18.42
N ALA A 39 4.53 -25.16 18.85
CA ALA A 39 5.56 -25.67 17.95
C ALA A 39 4.93 -26.57 16.88
N HIS A 40 5.15 -26.21 15.62
CA HIS A 40 4.53 -26.88 14.48
C HIS A 40 5.37 -26.66 13.23
N HIS A 41 5.42 -27.67 12.37
CA HIS A 41 6.08 -27.61 11.08
C HIS A 41 5.06 -27.90 9.98
N SER A 42 4.91 -26.97 9.04
CA SER A 42 4.05 -27.15 7.88
C SER A 42 4.50 -28.35 7.06
N ARG A 43 3.55 -29.16 6.58
CA ARG A 43 3.82 -30.29 5.67
C ARG A 43 3.83 -29.90 4.19
N HIS A 44 3.58 -28.62 3.91
CA HIS A 44 3.46 -28.09 2.56
C HIS A 44 4.66 -27.22 2.22
N ALA A 45 5.00 -27.15 0.94
CA ALA A 45 5.99 -26.19 0.45
C ALA A 45 5.49 -24.75 0.64
N PRO A 46 6.40 -23.77 0.79
CA PRO A 46 6.05 -22.36 0.65
C PRO A 46 5.29 -22.09 -0.64
N LEU A 47 4.23 -21.28 -0.56
CA LEU A 47 3.39 -20.93 -1.70
C LEU A 47 3.34 -19.40 -1.85
N PRO A 48 4.11 -18.81 -2.79
CA PRO A 48 4.05 -17.38 -3.04
C PRO A 48 2.70 -16.96 -3.64
N LEU A 49 2.36 -15.69 -3.45
CA LEU A 49 1.23 -15.08 -4.14
C LEU A 49 1.46 -15.12 -5.65
N ARG A 50 0.40 -15.40 -6.40
CA ARG A 50 0.37 -15.17 -7.84
C ARG A 50 0.31 -13.68 -8.12
N GLU A 51 0.71 -13.27 -9.32
CA GLU A 51 0.74 -11.85 -9.68
C GLU A 51 -0.66 -11.21 -9.59
N GLU A 52 -1.72 -11.95 -9.92
CA GLU A 52 -3.10 -11.44 -9.83
C GLU A 52 -3.53 -11.21 -8.37
N GLU A 53 -3.07 -12.06 -7.44
CA GLU A 53 -3.36 -11.95 -6.01
C GLU A 53 -2.58 -10.78 -5.39
N GLU A 54 -1.31 -10.64 -5.76
CA GLU A 54 -0.46 -9.51 -5.38
C GLU A 54 -1.07 -8.19 -5.89
N ALA A 55 -1.52 -8.16 -7.15
CA ALA A 55 -2.19 -7.01 -7.74
C ALA A 55 -3.51 -6.65 -7.04
N ALA A 56 -4.31 -7.65 -6.63
CA ALA A 56 -5.54 -7.43 -5.88
C ALA A 56 -5.26 -6.78 -4.51
N LEU A 57 -4.26 -7.29 -3.79
CA LEU A 57 -3.84 -6.76 -2.49
C LEU A 57 -3.23 -5.37 -2.61
N ALA A 58 -2.39 -5.14 -3.62
CA ALA A 58 -1.83 -3.82 -3.92
C ALA A 58 -2.94 -2.80 -4.26
N PHE A 59 -3.93 -3.21 -5.06
CA PHE A 59 -5.09 -2.36 -5.35
C PHE A 59 -5.88 -2.04 -4.08
N ALA A 60 -6.17 -3.03 -3.23
CA ALA A 60 -6.84 -2.77 -1.95
C ALA A 60 -6.04 -1.80 -1.07
N ALA A 61 -4.72 -1.97 -1.01
CA ALA A 61 -3.85 -1.16 -0.16
C ALA A 61 -3.66 0.28 -0.66
N CYS A 62 -3.66 0.52 -1.98
CA CYS A 62 -3.23 1.82 -2.49
C CYS A 62 -3.69 2.15 -3.93
N GLY A 63 -4.68 1.44 -4.47
CA GLY A 63 -5.11 1.49 -5.86
C GLY A 63 -5.77 2.80 -6.27
N ILE A 64 -5.68 3.15 -7.55
CA ILE A 64 -6.32 4.32 -8.16
C ILE A 64 -7.76 3.96 -8.57
N THR A 65 -8.74 4.79 -8.25
CA THR A 65 -10.17 4.48 -8.49
C THR A 65 -10.85 5.41 -9.50
N GLY A 66 -10.65 6.71 -9.41
CA GLY A 66 -11.39 7.70 -10.21
C GLY A 66 -10.96 9.13 -9.91
N LEU A 67 -11.85 10.10 -10.16
CA LEU A 67 -11.64 11.50 -9.83
C LEU A 67 -12.55 11.94 -8.68
N ALA A 68 -12.05 12.82 -7.82
CA ALA A 68 -12.81 13.48 -6.77
C ALA A 68 -13.67 14.61 -7.35
N ASP A 69 -14.87 14.77 -6.78
CA ASP A 69 -15.80 15.84 -7.12
C ASP A 69 -15.88 16.86 -5.98
N LEU A 70 -15.82 18.14 -6.33
CA LEU A 70 -15.95 19.30 -5.45
C LEU A 70 -16.44 20.51 -6.24
N SER A 71 -16.88 21.55 -5.53
CA SER A 71 -17.19 22.84 -6.14
C SER A 71 -15.90 23.61 -6.46
N TYR A 72 -15.54 23.68 -7.74
CA TYR A 72 -14.38 24.46 -8.24
C TYR A 72 -14.72 25.91 -8.58
N GLY A 73 -15.88 26.41 -8.13
CA GLY A 73 -16.20 27.83 -8.21
C GLY A 73 -15.27 28.67 -7.33
N THR A 74 -15.07 29.94 -7.70
CA THR A 74 -14.28 30.87 -6.90
C THR A 74 -14.77 30.92 -5.45
N GLY A 75 -13.87 30.66 -4.49
CA GLY A 75 -14.19 30.66 -3.06
C GLY A 75 -15.01 29.47 -2.56
N GLN A 76 -15.22 28.43 -3.38
CA GLN A 76 -16.05 27.27 -3.03
C GLN A 76 -15.27 26.06 -2.50
N GLY A 77 -13.97 26.22 -2.23
CA GLY A 77 -13.13 25.23 -1.55
C GLY A 77 -12.53 24.14 -2.44
N GLY A 78 -13.02 23.91 -3.66
CA GLY A 78 -12.44 22.89 -4.56
C GLY A 78 -10.97 23.13 -4.91
N SER A 79 -10.52 24.39 -4.90
CA SER A 79 -9.13 24.77 -5.12
C SER A 79 -8.17 24.37 -3.99
N MET A 80 -8.68 23.84 -2.87
CA MET A 80 -7.86 23.36 -1.74
C MET A 80 -7.19 22.01 -2.04
N LEU A 81 -7.74 21.20 -2.94
CA LEU A 81 -7.16 19.88 -3.23
C LEU A 81 -5.80 19.98 -3.94
N ALA A 82 -4.84 19.17 -3.48
CA ALA A 82 -3.55 18.97 -4.13
C ALA A 82 -3.64 18.18 -5.45
N GLY A 83 -4.76 17.50 -5.69
CA GLY A 83 -5.01 16.76 -6.92
C GLY A 83 -6.43 16.21 -7.00
N LEU A 84 -6.80 15.65 -8.15
CA LEU A 84 -8.15 15.13 -8.37
C LEU A 84 -8.25 13.62 -8.25
N MET A 85 -7.14 12.91 -8.17
CA MET A 85 -7.15 11.45 -8.21
C MET A 85 -7.72 10.85 -6.93
N GLY A 86 -8.59 9.85 -7.07
CA GLY A 86 -9.12 9.04 -5.98
C GLY A 86 -8.32 7.76 -5.79
N ARG A 87 -8.27 7.27 -4.54
CA ARG A 87 -7.64 5.99 -4.17
C ARG A 87 -8.57 5.10 -3.35
N THR A 88 -8.19 3.83 -3.19
CA THR A 88 -8.86 2.89 -2.28
C THR A 88 -8.63 3.19 -0.80
N ILE A 89 -7.68 4.07 -0.50
CA ILE A 89 -7.38 4.58 0.84
C ILE A 89 -7.68 6.07 0.92
N ALA A 90 -8.04 6.54 2.12
CA ALA A 90 -8.25 7.95 2.37
C ALA A 90 -6.92 8.73 2.28
N SER A 91 -7.01 9.97 1.82
CA SER A 91 -5.93 10.95 1.89
C SER A 91 -6.53 12.33 2.13
N PRO A 92 -6.04 13.09 3.12
CA PRO A 92 -6.42 14.49 3.25
C PRO A 92 -6.01 15.25 1.99
N ASP A 93 -6.90 16.13 1.54
CA ASP A 93 -6.72 17.07 0.42
C ASP A 93 -6.16 16.46 -0.87
N ALA A 94 -6.39 15.15 -1.08
CA ALA A 94 -5.83 14.39 -2.20
C ALA A 94 -4.29 14.50 -2.33
N ILE A 95 -3.57 14.69 -1.21
CA ILE A 95 -2.10 14.76 -1.16
C ILE A 95 -1.44 13.42 -1.57
N HIS A 96 -2.12 12.32 -1.26
CA HIS A 96 -1.70 10.94 -1.53
C HIS A 96 -0.28 10.60 -1.02
N ALA A 97 0.06 11.05 0.19
CA ALA A 97 1.37 10.85 0.81
C ALA A 97 1.80 9.37 0.93
N ALA A 98 0.85 8.45 1.03
CA ALA A 98 1.13 7.01 1.19
C ALA A 98 1.60 6.35 -0.12
N ALA A 99 2.86 5.94 -0.18
CA ALA A 99 3.37 4.97 -1.15
C ALA A 99 3.30 3.54 -0.57
N LEU A 100 3.51 2.53 -1.41
CA LEU A 100 3.53 1.13 -0.98
C LEU A 100 4.78 0.43 -1.51
N ILE A 101 5.57 -0.18 -0.62
CA ILE A 101 6.59 -1.15 -1.02
C ILE A 101 5.96 -2.54 -1.05
N VAL A 102 6.22 -3.28 -2.13
CA VAL A 102 5.91 -4.71 -2.25
C VAL A 102 7.21 -5.49 -2.31
N ALA A 103 7.55 -6.20 -1.23
CA ALA A 103 8.80 -6.98 -1.12
C ALA A 103 8.49 -8.49 -1.05
N ARG A 104 9.06 -9.23 -2.00
CA ARG A 104 8.93 -10.68 -2.16
C ARG A 104 10.31 -11.29 -2.39
N ASP A 105 10.41 -12.61 -2.42
CA ASP A 105 11.71 -13.32 -2.44
C ASP A 105 12.64 -12.84 -3.56
N ASP A 106 12.11 -12.62 -4.75
CA ASP A 106 12.84 -12.35 -6.01
C ASP A 106 12.84 -10.87 -6.45
N ALA A 107 12.12 -10.00 -5.74
CA ALA A 107 12.05 -8.58 -6.09
C ALA A 107 11.48 -7.71 -4.97
N THR A 108 11.88 -6.44 -4.99
CA THR A 108 11.21 -5.38 -4.24
C THR A 108 10.76 -4.29 -5.21
N TYR A 109 9.51 -3.88 -5.07
CA TYR A 109 8.89 -2.83 -5.86
C TYR A 109 8.43 -1.67 -5.00
N LEU A 110 8.51 -0.46 -5.54
CA LEU A 110 7.79 0.72 -5.06
C LEU A 110 6.59 0.95 -5.97
N LEU A 111 5.40 1.11 -5.39
CA LEU A 111 4.22 1.52 -6.14
C LEU A 111 4.12 3.04 -6.15
N ARG A 112 4.02 3.59 -7.36
CA ARG A 112 3.83 5.02 -7.63
C ARG A 112 2.56 5.54 -6.97
N ARG A 113 2.64 6.76 -6.43
CA ARG A 113 1.49 7.54 -5.98
C ARG A 113 0.84 8.20 -7.20
N PRO A 114 -0.43 8.66 -7.11
CA PRO A 114 -1.11 9.26 -8.24
C PRO A 114 -0.38 10.45 -8.88
N GLN A 115 0.30 11.28 -8.08
CA GLN A 115 1.09 12.42 -8.55
C GLN A 115 2.38 12.04 -9.29
N ASP A 116 2.83 10.78 -9.20
CA ASP A 116 4.03 10.31 -9.88
C ASP A 116 3.73 9.82 -11.33
N PHE A 117 2.48 9.98 -11.80
CA PHE A 117 2.06 9.70 -13.17
C PHE A 117 1.91 10.98 -13.98
N ALA A 118 2.10 10.90 -15.30
CA ALA A 118 1.80 12.02 -16.17
C ALA A 118 0.28 12.27 -16.21
N PRO A 119 -0.19 13.53 -16.30
CA PRO A 119 -1.62 13.82 -16.44
C PRO A 119 -2.29 13.09 -17.61
N THR A 120 -1.53 12.80 -18.67
CA THR A 120 -1.98 12.04 -19.85
C THR A 120 -2.27 10.56 -19.56
N ASP A 121 -1.70 10.00 -18.49
CA ASP A 121 -1.92 8.59 -18.11
C ASP A 121 -3.23 8.39 -17.34
N ILE A 122 -3.74 9.46 -16.70
CA ILE A 122 -4.87 9.41 -15.76
C ILE A 122 -6.14 8.79 -16.38
N PRO A 123 -6.58 9.17 -17.60
CA PRO A 123 -7.79 8.60 -18.19
C PRO A 123 -7.67 7.07 -18.34
N ASP A 124 -6.50 6.58 -18.71
CA ASP A 124 -6.26 5.16 -18.94
C ASP A 124 -6.19 4.37 -17.63
N LEU A 125 -5.56 4.92 -16.59
CA LEU A 125 -5.54 4.33 -15.25
C LEU A 125 -6.97 4.21 -14.68
N CYS A 126 -7.78 5.27 -14.81
CA CYS A 126 -9.19 5.24 -14.41
C CYS A 126 -9.98 4.20 -15.20
N ARG A 127 -9.72 4.06 -16.51
CA ARG A 127 -10.37 3.05 -17.36
C ARG A 127 -10.02 1.63 -16.90
N LEU A 128 -8.75 1.35 -16.63
CA LEU A 128 -8.31 0.04 -16.14
C LEU A 128 -8.93 -0.31 -14.78
N ALA A 129 -9.05 0.67 -13.88
CA ALA A 129 -9.69 0.49 -12.58
C ALA A 129 -11.18 0.10 -12.73
N ARG A 130 -11.93 0.83 -13.57
CA ARG A 130 -13.34 0.53 -13.87
C ARG A 130 -13.52 -0.85 -14.50
N GLN A 131 -12.58 -1.27 -15.33
CA GLN A 131 -12.57 -2.60 -15.97
C GLN A 131 -12.06 -3.71 -15.06
N ARG A 132 -11.66 -3.40 -13.81
CA ARG A 132 -11.06 -4.35 -12.86
C ARG A 132 -9.79 -5.02 -13.42
N ALA A 133 -9.06 -4.33 -14.28
CA ALA A 133 -7.80 -4.79 -14.86
C ALA A 133 -6.64 -4.60 -13.86
N LEU A 134 -6.76 -5.22 -12.68
CA LEU A 134 -5.88 -4.95 -11.53
C LEU A 134 -4.43 -5.36 -11.80
N THR A 135 -4.20 -6.47 -12.49
CA THR A 135 -2.84 -6.91 -12.88
C THR A 135 -2.14 -5.89 -13.77
N GLU A 136 -2.86 -5.31 -14.73
CA GLU A 136 -2.29 -4.29 -15.61
C GLU A 136 -2.02 -2.99 -14.87
N LEU A 137 -2.95 -2.55 -14.01
CA LEU A 137 -2.71 -1.43 -13.10
C LEU A 137 -1.47 -1.66 -12.24
N TYR A 138 -1.35 -2.84 -11.65
CA TYR A 138 -0.22 -3.19 -10.79
C TYR A 138 1.11 -3.13 -11.54
N ARG A 139 1.16 -3.71 -12.75
CA ARG A 139 2.35 -3.67 -13.62
C ARG A 139 2.75 -2.24 -14.00
N ARG A 140 1.78 -1.37 -14.28
CA ARG A 140 2.05 0.04 -14.59
C ARG A 140 2.46 0.84 -13.37
N SER A 141 1.91 0.56 -12.20
CA SER A 141 2.20 1.33 -10.98
C SER A 141 3.52 0.96 -10.32
N ARG A 142 4.08 -0.22 -10.58
CA ARG A 142 5.28 -0.71 -9.89
C ARG A 142 6.59 -0.27 -10.55
N ILE A 143 7.55 0.12 -9.73
CA ILE A 143 8.95 0.39 -10.09
C ILE A 143 9.80 -0.63 -9.33
N LYS A 144 10.63 -1.41 -10.02
CA LYS A 144 11.54 -2.36 -9.37
C LYS A 144 12.70 -1.60 -8.73
N ILE A 145 12.86 -1.74 -7.41
CA ILE A 145 13.90 -1.06 -6.62
C ILE A 145 14.96 -2.03 -6.07
N ALA A 146 14.70 -3.35 -6.10
CA ALA A 146 15.72 -4.37 -5.81
C ALA A 146 15.45 -5.69 -6.55
N ALA A 147 16.52 -6.46 -6.82
CA ALA A 147 16.48 -7.77 -7.47
C ALA A 147 16.16 -8.96 -6.53
N GLY A 148 15.78 -8.65 -5.29
CA GLY A 148 15.39 -9.60 -4.25
C GLY A 148 14.62 -8.89 -3.16
N ARG A 149 14.29 -9.60 -2.09
CA ARG A 149 13.65 -9.03 -0.91
C ARG A 149 14.57 -8.00 -0.25
N ALA A 150 14.11 -6.76 -0.12
CA ALA A 150 14.70 -5.82 0.81
C ALA A 150 14.44 -6.32 2.24
N ALA A 151 15.49 -6.83 2.89
CA ALA A 151 15.42 -7.49 4.19
C ALA A 151 16.39 -6.83 5.17
N ALA A 152 15.86 -5.92 5.99
CA ALA A 152 16.61 -5.37 7.12
C ALA A 152 16.97 -6.46 8.13
N PRO A 153 18.04 -6.31 8.93
CA PRO A 153 18.43 -7.28 9.94
C PRO A 153 17.30 -7.60 10.93
N VAL A 154 17.28 -8.83 11.47
CA VAL A 154 16.22 -9.33 12.38
C VAL A 154 16.62 -9.32 13.86
N GLU A 155 17.85 -8.91 14.13
CA GLU A 155 18.42 -8.78 15.45
C GLU A 155 17.72 -7.66 16.25
N PRO A 156 17.67 -7.77 17.59
CA PRO A 156 17.17 -6.70 18.45
C PRO A 156 17.84 -5.35 18.12
N GLY A 157 17.04 -4.28 18.09
CA GLY A 157 17.48 -2.94 17.69
C GLY A 157 17.13 -2.61 16.23
N TYR A 158 17.11 -3.60 15.34
CA TYR A 158 16.57 -3.45 13.97
C TYR A 158 15.14 -3.97 13.86
N ASN A 159 14.79 -4.99 14.67
CA ASN A 159 13.44 -5.55 14.68
C ASN A 159 12.98 -5.97 16.08
N PHE A 160 11.67 -6.18 16.21
CA PHE A 160 11.07 -6.76 17.41
C PHE A 160 11.15 -8.29 17.35
N ASN A 161 11.52 -8.92 18.48
CA ASN A 161 11.71 -10.37 18.59
C ASN A 161 10.52 -11.20 18.10
N ILE A 162 9.29 -10.67 18.20
CA ILE A 162 8.05 -11.33 17.73
C ILE A 162 8.02 -11.61 16.22
N ASN A 163 8.84 -10.91 15.44
CA ASN A 163 8.89 -11.04 13.99
C ASN A 163 9.95 -12.05 13.52
N ARG A 164 11.00 -12.30 14.32
CA ARG A 164 12.21 -13.03 13.91
C ARG A 164 11.94 -14.41 13.28
N TRP A 165 10.92 -15.12 13.77
CA TRP A 165 10.61 -16.48 13.31
C TRP A 165 9.87 -16.54 11.96
N SER A 166 9.23 -15.45 11.52
CA SER A 166 8.40 -15.47 10.30
C SER A 166 8.63 -14.30 9.33
N LEU A 167 9.39 -13.27 9.71
CA LEU A 167 9.53 -12.02 8.95
C LEU A 167 10.09 -12.19 7.54
N TYR A 168 10.88 -13.22 7.26
CA TYR A 168 11.39 -13.45 5.90
C TYR A 168 11.22 -14.91 5.48
N ALA A 169 10.16 -15.55 5.97
CA ALA A 169 9.86 -16.91 5.56
C ALA A 169 9.67 -16.97 4.03
N PRO A 170 10.16 -18.02 3.36
CA PRO A 170 9.99 -18.17 1.91
C PRO A 170 8.52 -18.11 1.49
N GLY A 171 8.25 -17.63 0.28
CA GLY A 171 6.90 -17.49 -0.27
C GLY A 171 6.08 -16.35 0.32
N THR A 172 6.60 -15.56 1.26
CA THR A 172 5.86 -14.42 1.83
C THR A 172 5.98 -13.17 0.97
N THR A 173 5.03 -12.25 1.10
CA THR A 173 5.08 -10.93 0.44
C THR A 173 4.75 -9.86 1.48
N TYR A 174 5.58 -8.81 1.55
CA TYR A 174 5.37 -7.66 2.42
C TYR A 174 4.77 -6.53 1.62
N PHE A 175 3.63 -6.03 2.08
CA PHE A 175 3.03 -4.79 1.64
C PHE A 175 3.30 -3.76 2.74
N LEU A 176 4.35 -2.97 2.56
CA LEU A 176 4.80 -1.98 3.53
C LEU A 176 4.35 -0.58 3.09
N PRO A 177 3.33 0.03 3.73
CA PRO A 177 2.98 1.41 3.45
C PRO A 177 4.09 2.34 3.94
N ILE A 178 4.41 3.35 3.14
CA ILE A 178 5.37 4.41 3.47
C ILE A 178 4.65 5.73 3.31
N ASN A 179 4.55 6.50 4.39
CA ASN A 179 4.07 7.87 4.31
C ASN A 179 5.25 8.77 3.96
N GLU A 180 5.29 9.24 2.72
CA GLU A 180 6.21 10.29 2.30
C GLU A 180 5.53 11.62 2.62
N ILE A 181 6.01 12.25 3.71
CA ILE A 181 5.47 13.51 4.22
C ILE A 181 6.50 14.62 4.18
N THR A 182 7.67 14.44 3.56
CA THR A 182 8.73 15.44 3.60
C THR A 182 8.26 16.76 3.02
N GLY A 183 7.62 16.74 1.84
CA GLY A 183 7.07 17.96 1.24
C GLY A 183 5.97 18.61 2.09
N LEU A 184 5.05 17.80 2.62
CA LEU A 184 3.99 18.28 3.51
C LEU A 184 4.55 18.90 4.79
N TYR A 185 5.54 18.24 5.40
CA TYR A 185 6.15 18.66 6.65
C TYR A 185 6.93 19.97 6.47
N ILE A 186 7.65 20.12 5.34
CA ILE A 186 8.29 21.40 4.99
C ILE A 186 7.24 22.51 4.88
N ASN A 187 6.13 22.28 4.17
CA ASN A 187 5.05 23.28 4.06
C ASN A 187 4.44 23.61 5.43
N THR A 188 4.21 22.62 6.29
CA THR A 188 3.71 22.85 7.64
C THR A 188 4.67 23.68 8.48
N LEU A 189 5.98 23.44 8.39
CA LEU A 189 6.97 24.25 9.10
C LEU A 189 7.02 25.68 8.59
N LEU A 190 6.87 25.88 7.27
CA LEU A 190 6.83 27.23 6.68
C LEU A 190 5.60 28.01 7.12
N GLU A 191 4.41 27.39 7.09
CA GLU A 191 3.17 27.99 7.61
C GLU A 191 3.28 28.27 9.12
N ALA A 192 3.76 27.29 9.90
CA ALA A 192 3.89 27.43 11.34
C ALA A 192 4.76 28.61 11.76
N PHE A 193 5.84 28.86 11.02
CA PHE A 193 6.83 29.90 11.33
C PHE A 193 6.63 31.20 10.56
N ASP A 194 5.56 31.32 9.77
CA ASP A 194 5.25 32.58 9.11
C ASP A 194 4.76 33.64 10.10
N GLU A 195 4.67 34.88 9.63
CA GLU A 195 4.26 36.04 10.43
C GLU A 195 2.81 36.01 10.89
N THR A 196 1.96 35.20 10.24
CA THR A 196 0.54 35.06 10.56
C THR A 196 0.34 34.06 11.70
N MET A 197 1.01 32.90 11.63
CA MET A 197 0.88 31.84 12.62
C MET A 197 1.83 32.05 13.81
N GLY A 198 3.05 32.55 13.56
CA GLY A 198 3.98 33.03 14.59
C GLY A 198 4.39 31.98 15.62
N LEU A 199 4.43 30.70 15.26
CA LEU A 199 4.89 29.64 16.17
C LEU A 199 6.42 29.62 16.20
N PHE A 200 7.00 29.23 17.33
CA PHE A 200 8.43 29.10 17.50
C PHE A 200 8.76 27.79 18.22
N ILE A 201 9.86 27.15 17.84
CA ILE A 201 10.39 26.01 18.59
C ILE A 201 11.01 26.55 19.88
N VAL A 202 10.49 26.08 21.01
CA VAL A 202 11.08 26.32 22.33
C VAL A 202 11.80 25.05 22.74
N ASP A 203 13.12 25.15 22.90
CA ASP A 203 13.95 24.15 23.57
C ASP A 203 13.70 24.22 25.08
N GLU A 204 13.85 23.10 25.80
CA GLU A 204 13.77 23.04 27.27
C GLU A 204 15.06 23.50 27.96
#